data_AF-A0A417WSR1-F1
#
_entry.id   AF-A0A417WSR1-F1
#
_cell.length_a   1.000
_cell.length_b   1.000
_cell.length_c   1.000
_cell.angle_alpha   90.00
_cell.angle_beta   90.00
_cell.angle_gamma   90.00
#
_symmetry.space_group_name_H-M   'P 1'
#
loop_
_entity.id
_entity.type
_entity.pdbx_description
1 polymer ?
#
loop_
_entity_poly.entity_id
_entity_poly.type
_entity_poly.pdbx_seq_one_letter_code
_entity_poly.pdbx_strand_id
1 'polypeptide(L)'
;MNDLEQGKYDGYRDIFDLLDEVKQMKFKKGDKVFHKNLKLFGIFVDYAWENPNEEADVDFEMEDGYIEQRHVSINQLQKYPSNEEIGKRLEGITVDELRIKIEQLIEDLENETVNRNMNDMEEGRYKTLCEVLDLIDEQKK
;
A
#
# COMPACT_ATOMS: atom_id res chain seq x y z
N MET A 1 31.66 26.74 -21.91
CA MET A 1 30.65 27.13 -20.89
C MET A 1 31.36 27.97 -19.85
N ASN A 2 30.77 29.08 -19.40
CA ASN A 2 31.33 29.84 -18.28
C ASN A 2 30.69 29.35 -16.97
N ASP A 3 31.33 29.63 -15.84
CA ASP A 3 30.91 29.16 -14.52
C ASP A 3 29.47 29.59 -14.17
N LEU A 4 29.01 30.72 -14.71
CA LEU A 4 27.65 31.23 -14.55
C LEU A 4 26.61 30.35 -15.25
N GLU A 5 26.87 29.92 -16.49
CA GLU A 5 25.97 29.04 -17.25
C GLU A 5 25.96 27.63 -16.66
N GLN A 6 27.09 27.14 -16.13
CA GLN A 6 27.14 25.87 -15.39
C GLN A 6 26.34 25.95 -14.09
N GLY A 7 26.50 27.01 -13.30
CA GLY A 7 25.74 27.21 -12.06
C GLY A 7 24.22 27.34 -12.30
N LYS A 8 23.80 27.93 -13.43
CA LYS A 8 22.39 27.92 -13.85
C LYS A 8 21.91 26.52 -14.19
N TYR A 9 22.69 25.75 -14.95
CA TYR A 9 22.33 24.38 -15.31
C TYR A 9 22.21 23.47 -14.08
N ASP A 10 23.15 23.57 -13.15
CA ASP A 10 23.13 22.80 -11.90
C ASP A 10 21.92 23.18 -11.04
N GLY A 11 21.59 24.48 -10.94
CA GLY A 11 20.37 24.92 -10.26
C GLY A 11 19.07 24.44 -10.94
N TYR A 12 19.01 24.38 -12.28
CA TYR A 12 17.89 23.78 -12.99
C TYR A 12 17.79 22.28 -12.70
N ARG A 13 18.93 21.57 -12.64
CA ARG A 13 18.98 20.14 -12.31
C ARG A 13 18.49 19.88 -10.89
N ASP A 14 18.95 20.64 -9.91
CA ASP A 14 18.51 20.52 -8.52
C ASP A 14 17.00 20.78 -8.37
N ILE A 15 16.47 21.77 -9.09
CA ILE A 15 15.02 22.04 -9.14
C ILE A 15 14.28 20.90 -9.84
N PHE A 16 14.81 20.32 -10.91
CA PHE A 16 14.20 19.17 -11.57
C PHE A 16 14.20 17.94 -10.66
N ASP A 17 15.28 17.68 -9.94
CA ASP A 17 15.38 16.58 -8.97
C ASP A 17 14.40 16.80 -7.79
N LEU A 18 14.28 18.04 -7.30
CA LEU A 18 13.24 18.44 -6.31
C LEU A 18 11.82 18.33 -6.87
N LEU A 19 11.59 18.68 -8.14
CA LEU A 19 10.28 18.57 -8.78
C LEU A 19 9.92 17.11 -9.07
N ASP A 20 10.89 16.22 -9.30
CA ASP A 20 10.70 14.78 -9.38
C ASP A 20 10.40 14.19 -8.00
N GLU A 21 11.02 14.72 -6.93
CA GLU A 21 10.64 14.40 -5.55
C GLU A 21 9.22 14.92 -5.18
N VAL A 22 8.77 16.03 -5.77
CA VAL A 22 7.47 16.67 -5.48
C VAL A 22 6.36 16.20 -6.43
N LYS A 23 6.68 15.67 -7.62
CA LYS A 23 5.73 14.86 -8.42
C LYS A 23 5.38 13.66 -7.56
N GLN A 24 4.11 13.60 -7.15
CA GLN A 24 3.58 12.60 -6.23
C GLN A 24 3.55 11.20 -6.86
N MET A 25 4.72 10.63 -7.13
CA MET A 25 4.90 9.25 -7.51
C MET A 25 4.38 8.40 -6.34
N LYS A 26 3.20 7.82 -6.56
CA LYS A 26 2.41 7.09 -5.56
C LYS A 26 3.17 5.89 -4.94
N PHE A 27 4.19 5.40 -5.62
CA PHE A 27 4.95 4.21 -5.27
C PHE A 27 6.45 4.48 -5.36
N LYS A 28 7.22 3.79 -4.52
CA LYS A 28 8.69 3.77 -4.56
C LYS A 28 9.16 2.36 -4.89
N LYS A 29 10.32 2.25 -5.53
CA LYS A 29 10.98 0.95 -5.75
C LYS A 29 11.08 0.16 -4.45
N GLY A 30 10.64 -1.09 -4.49
CA GLY A 30 10.58 -1.98 -3.33
C GLY A 30 9.28 -1.90 -2.52
N ASP A 31 8.37 -0.96 -2.81
CA ASP A 31 7.06 -0.93 -2.16
C ASP A 31 6.31 -2.24 -2.46
N LYS A 32 5.78 -2.88 -1.42
CA LYS A 32 4.84 -3.99 -1.60
C LYS A 32 3.51 -3.42 -2.10
N VAL A 33 3.00 -3.98 -3.18
CA VAL A 33 1.77 -3.54 -3.82
C VAL A 33 0.80 -4.71 -4.00
N PHE A 34 -0.50 -4.40 -3.99
CA PHE A 34 -1.56 -5.34 -4.30
C PHE A 34 -2.24 -4.94 -5.60
N HIS A 35 -2.34 -5.87 -6.53
CA HIS A 35 -3.05 -5.67 -7.79
C HIS A 35 -4.52 -6.04 -7.62
N LYS A 36 -5.42 -5.04 -7.67
CA LYS A 36 -6.85 -5.17 -7.33
C LYS A 36 -7.57 -6.26 -8.14
N ASN A 37 -7.30 -6.34 -9.44
CA ASN A 37 -7.98 -7.29 -10.34
C ASN A 37 -7.38 -8.69 -10.32
N LEU A 38 -6.05 -8.81 -10.42
CA LEU A 38 -5.34 -10.08 -10.36
C LEU A 38 -5.38 -10.72 -8.97
N LYS A 39 -5.63 -9.93 -7.92
CA LYS A 39 -5.59 -10.34 -6.51
C LYS A 39 -4.24 -10.93 -6.08
N LEU A 40 -3.16 -10.40 -6.64
CA LEU A 40 -1.78 -10.81 -6.35
C LEU A 40 -1.01 -9.70 -5.65
N PHE A 41 -0.11 -10.11 -4.76
CA PHE A 41 0.91 -9.23 -4.21
C PHE A 41 2.15 -9.22 -5.10
N GLY A 42 2.78 -8.06 -5.20
CA GLY A 42 4.04 -7.92 -5.91
C GLY A 42 4.91 -6.83 -5.29
N ILE A 43 6.12 -6.71 -5.80
CA ILE A 43 7.08 -5.66 -5.45
C ILE A 43 7.16 -4.68 -6.60
N PHE A 44 6.91 -3.40 -6.30
CA PHE A 44 7.03 -2.33 -7.28
C PHE A 44 8.49 -2.19 -7.72
N VAL A 45 8.77 -2.35 -9.00
CA VAL A 45 10.14 -2.31 -9.55
C VAL A 45 10.49 -0.89 -9.96
N ASP A 46 9.72 -0.33 -10.88
CA ASP A 46 9.88 1.03 -11.38
C ASP A 46 8.65 1.50 -12.17
N TYR A 47 8.61 2.79 -12.46
CA TYR A 47 7.66 3.35 -13.42
C TYR A 47 8.04 2.99 -14.85
N ALA A 48 7.03 2.78 -15.69
CA ALA A 48 7.22 2.52 -17.11
C ALA A 48 7.93 3.70 -17.79
N TRP A 49 8.96 3.43 -18.61
CA TRP A 49 9.61 4.52 -19.35
C TRP A 49 8.68 5.20 -20.37
N GLU A 50 7.80 4.41 -21.00
CA GLU A 50 6.88 4.90 -22.04
C GLU A 50 5.79 5.81 -21.46
N ASN A 51 5.18 5.41 -20.34
CA ASN A 51 4.08 6.13 -19.68
C ASN A 51 4.27 6.18 -18.15
N PRO A 52 5.26 6.92 -17.63
CA PRO A 52 5.67 6.85 -16.22
C PRO A 52 4.62 7.33 -15.22
N ASN A 53 3.56 8.01 -15.67
CA ASN A 53 2.47 8.47 -14.81
C ASN A 53 1.27 7.51 -14.79
N GLU A 54 1.24 6.51 -15.67
CA GLU A 54 0.08 5.61 -15.85
C GLU A 54 0.42 4.13 -15.66
N GLU A 55 1.66 3.75 -15.96
CA GLU A 55 2.12 2.37 -16.03
C GLU A 55 3.38 2.16 -15.19
N ALA A 56 3.55 0.93 -14.72
CA ALA A 56 4.68 0.50 -13.90
C ALA A 56 4.98 -0.98 -14.11
N ASP A 57 6.23 -1.33 -13.83
CA ASP A 57 6.67 -2.71 -13.78
C ASP A 57 6.61 -3.22 -12.33
N VAL A 58 6.00 -4.40 -12.15
CA VAL A 58 5.82 -5.02 -10.84
C VAL A 58 6.18 -6.50 -10.92
N ASP A 59 7.01 -6.93 -9.98
CA ASP A 59 7.39 -8.33 -9.78
C ASP A 59 6.34 -9.03 -8.93
N PHE A 60 5.52 -9.89 -9.55
CA PHE A 60 4.49 -10.66 -8.85
C PHE A 60 5.01 -12.03 -8.42
N GLU A 61 4.76 -12.39 -7.17
CA GLU A 61 5.03 -13.73 -6.65
C GLU A 61 3.86 -14.65 -7.02
N MET A 62 4.14 -15.70 -7.78
CA MET A 62 3.17 -16.69 -8.24
C MET A 62 3.00 -17.79 -7.19
N GLU A 63 1.94 -18.61 -7.32
CA GLU A 63 1.62 -19.67 -6.32
C GLU A 63 2.74 -20.70 -6.13
N ASP A 64 3.56 -20.93 -7.16
CA ASP A 64 4.69 -21.85 -7.15
C ASP A 64 6.01 -21.18 -6.68
N GLY A 65 5.94 -19.92 -6.25
CA GLY A 65 7.09 -19.14 -5.78
C GLY A 65 7.94 -18.54 -6.90
N TYR A 66 7.56 -18.70 -8.17
CA TYR A 66 8.22 -18.00 -9.26
C TYR A 66 7.85 -16.52 -9.27
N ILE A 67 8.81 -15.66 -9.62
CA ILE A 67 8.59 -14.24 -9.77
C ILE A 67 8.39 -13.92 -11.24
N GLU A 68 7.26 -13.27 -11.57
CA GLU A 68 6.95 -12.79 -12.91
C GLU A 68 6.82 -11.26 -12.90
N GLN A 69 7.73 -10.58 -13.61
CA GLN A 69 7.61 -9.14 -13.84
C GLN A 69 6.50 -8.88 -14.85
N ARG A 70 5.53 -8.03 -14.50
CA ARG A 70 4.46 -7.60 -15.40
C ARG A 70 4.36 -6.09 -15.48
N HIS A 71 4.07 -5.63 -16.70
CA HIS A 71 3.71 -4.25 -16.98
C HIS A 71 2.22 -4.03 -16.68
N VAL A 72 1.91 -3.11 -15.76
CA VAL A 72 0.55 -2.90 -15.24
C VAL A 72 0.23 -1.44 -15.05
N SER A 73 -1.06 -1.11 -15.02
CA SER A 73 -1.49 0.27 -14.71
C SER A 73 -1.36 0.58 -13.22
N ILE A 74 -0.79 1.73 -12.89
CA ILE A 74 -0.66 2.28 -11.52
C ILE A 74 -2.02 2.38 -10.83
N ASN A 75 -3.10 2.60 -11.57
CA ASN A 75 -4.46 2.72 -11.03
C ASN A 75 -5.01 1.38 -10.51
N GLN A 76 -4.49 0.26 -11.01
CA GLN A 76 -4.83 -1.08 -10.55
C GLN A 76 -4.05 -1.50 -9.30
N LEU A 77 -3.04 -0.71 -8.92
CA LEU A 77 -2.21 -0.96 -7.75
C LEU A 77 -2.72 -0.23 -6.50
N GLN A 78 -2.60 -0.91 -5.37
CA GLN A 78 -2.77 -0.37 -4.03
C GLN A 78 -1.48 -0.57 -3.24
N LYS A 79 -0.98 0.49 -2.61
CA LYS A 79 0.22 0.40 -1.77
C LYS A 79 -0.13 -0.39 -0.52
N TYR A 80 0.66 -1.41 -0.22
CA TYR A 80 0.65 -2.05 1.07
C TYR A 80 1.56 -1.23 1.99
N PRO A 81 1.04 -0.66 3.09
CA PRO A 81 1.86 0.15 3.98
C PRO A 81 2.96 -0.70 4.62
N SER A 82 4.16 -0.15 4.76
CA SER A 82 5.26 -0.84 5.41
C SER A 82 5.01 -0.97 6.92
N ASN A 83 5.66 -1.93 7.60
CA ASN A 83 5.55 -2.05 9.05
C ASN A 83 5.97 -0.77 9.79
N GLU A 84 6.92 -0.01 9.24
CA GLU A 84 7.32 1.29 9.77
C GLU A 84 6.21 2.34 9.60
N GLU A 85 5.59 2.42 8.42
CA GLU A 85 4.46 3.33 8.15
C GLU A 85 3.24 2.97 9.01
N ILE A 86 2.98 1.67 9.19
CA ILE A 86 1.95 1.17 10.11
C ILE A 86 2.30 1.57 11.55
N GLY A 87 3.53 1.30 11.98
CA GLY A 87 4.01 1.63 13.32
C GLY A 87 3.86 3.12 13.65
N LYS A 88 4.27 4.02 12.75
CA LYS A 88 4.09 5.47 12.90
C LYS A 88 2.61 5.89 12.99
N ARG A 89 1.71 5.19 12.29
CA ARG A 89 0.25 5.46 12.37
C ARG A 89 -0.36 4.92 13.65
N LEU A 90 0.20 3.84 14.19
CA LEU A 90 -0.21 3.25 15.45
C LEU A 90 0.41 3.98 16.65
N GLU A 91 1.48 4.76 16.44
CA GLU A 91 2.11 5.56 17.49
C GLU A 91 1.10 6.54 18.10
N GLY A 92 0.86 6.40 19.40
CA GLY A 92 -0.13 7.20 20.13
C GLY A 92 -1.56 6.68 20.08
N ILE A 93 -1.85 5.59 19.35
CA ILE A 93 -3.13 4.88 19.46
C ILE A 93 -3.07 3.96 20.67
N THR A 94 -4.00 4.14 21.59
CA THR A 94 -4.15 3.24 22.74
C THR A 94 -4.77 1.91 22.31
N VAL A 95 -4.48 0.84 23.06
CA VAL A 95 -5.07 -0.49 22.81
C VAL A 95 -6.61 -0.45 22.87
N ASP A 96 -7.18 0.41 23.71
CA ASP A 96 -8.63 0.61 23.81
C ASP A 96 -9.21 1.29 22.57
N GLU A 97 -8.56 2.33 22.05
CA GLU A 97 -8.98 2.98 20.80
C GLU A 97 -8.88 2.02 19.61
N LEU A 98 -7.84 1.19 19.56
CA LEU A 98 -7.69 0.17 18.53
C LEU A 98 -8.82 -0.86 18.61
N ARG A 99 -9.14 -1.33 19.83
CA ARG A 99 -10.26 -2.25 20.08
C ARG A 99 -11.59 -1.69 19.57
N ILE A 100 -11.91 -0.45 19.95
CA ILE A 100 -13.16 0.23 19.53
C ILE A 100 -13.25 0.32 18.00
N LYS A 101 -12.14 0.68 17.33
CA LYS A 101 -12.13 0.77 15.87
C LYS A 101 -12.32 -0.59 15.19
N ILE A 102 -11.78 -1.66 15.77
CA ILE A 102 -11.98 -3.01 15.24
C ILE A 102 -13.43 -3.46 15.45
N GLU A 103 -14.02 -3.20 16.62
CA GLU A 103 -15.45 -3.48 16.88
C GLU A 103 -16.36 -2.75 15.88
N GLN A 104 -16.08 -1.48 15.59
CA GLN A 104 -16.81 -0.72 14.57
C GLN A 104 -16.68 -1.34 13.17
N LEU A 105 -15.48 -1.79 12.78
CA LEU A 105 -15.29 -2.45 11.47
C LEU A 105 -16.04 -3.78 11.36
N ILE A 106 -16.13 -4.53 12.46
CA ILE A 106 -16.92 -5.77 12.53
C ILE A 106 -18.40 -5.45 12.38
N GLU A 107 -18.90 -4.48 13.15
CA GLU A 107 -20.30 -4.03 13.09
C GLU A 107 -20.66 -3.54 11.68
N ASP A 108 -19.80 -2.75 11.04
CA ASP A 108 -20.00 -2.30 9.66
C ASP A 108 -20.11 -3.47 8.69
N LEU A 109 -19.24 -4.48 8.80
CA LEU A 109 -19.28 -5.68 7.95
C LEU A 109 -20.55 -6.52 8.18
N GLU A 110 -20.97 -6.69 9.43
CA GLU A 110 -22.21 -7.39 9.78
C GLU A 110 -23.42 -6.67 9.20
N ASN A 111 -23.47 -5.33 9.33
CA ASN A 111 -24.54 -4.52 8.81
C ASN A 111 -24.59 -4.51 7.27
N GLU A 112 -23.45 -4.43 6.58
CA GLU A 112 -23.37 -4.52 5.12
C GLU A 112 -23.84 -5.88 4.57
N THR A 113 -23.70 -6.93 5.39
CA THR A 113 -24.02 -8.31 4.98
C THR A 113 -25.29 -8.83 5.62
N VAL A 114 -25.99 -8.08 6.48
CA VAL A 114 -27.14 -8.55 7.28
C VAL A 114 -28.25 -9.26 6.48
N ASN A 115 -28.46 -8.88 5.22
CA ASN A 115 -29.52 -9.42 4.35
C ASN A 115 -29.01 -10.48 3.34
N ARG A 116 -27.77 -10.95 3.47
CA ARG A 116 -27.16 -11.95 2.57
C ARG A 116 -26.07 -12.73 3.30
N ASN A 117 -25.55 -13.78 2.67
CA ASN A 117 -24.33 -14.39 3.19
C ASN A 117 -23.12 -13.51 2.83
N MET A 118 -22.16 -13.44 3.75
CA MET A 118 -20.82 -12.93 3.44
C MET A 118 -20.20 -13.78 2.33
N ASN A 119 -19.48 -13.14 1.42
CA ASN A 119 -18.62 -13.89 0.50
C ASN A 119 -17.31 -14.29 1.21
N ASP A 120 -16.55 -15.21 0.62
CA ASP A 120 -15.32 -15.75 1.22
C ASP A 120 -14.32 -14.66 1.65
N MET A 121 -14.25 -13.54 0.93
CA MET A 121 -13.36 -12.42 1.26
C MET A 121 -13.87 -11.62 2.46
N GLU A 122 -15.18 -11.35 2.51
CA GLU A 122 -15.82 -10.69 3.65
C GLU A 122 -15.72 -11.56 4.91
N GLU A 123 -15.97 -12.86 4.78
CA GLU A 123 -15.87 -13.81 5.90
C GLU A 123 -14.43 -13.92 6.41
N GLY A 124 -13.43 -13.98 5.51
CA GLY A 124 -12.02 -13.97 5.90
C GLY A 124 -11.62 -12.70 6.64
N ARG A 125 -12.10 -11.53 6.20
CA ARG A 125 -11.89 -10.25 6.90
C ARG A 125 -12.53 -10.27 8.29
N TYR A 126 -13.79 -10.70 8.38
CA TYR A 126 -14.52 -10.79 9.64
C TYR A 126 -13.79 -11.67 10.66
N LYS A 127 -13.42 -12.90 10.28
CA LYS A 127 -12.68 -13.84 11.15
C LYS A 127 -11.37 -13.25 11.65
N THR A 128 -10.59 -12.64 10.76
CA THR A 128 -9.31 -12.02 11.13
C THR A 128 -9.51 -10.89 12.15
N LEU A 129 -10.55 -10.05 11.99
CA LEU A 129 -10.84 -8.98 12.94
C LEU A 129 -11.24 -9.53 14.32
N CYS A 130 -12.04 -10.61 14.37
CA CYS A 130 -12.37 -11.30 15.61
C CYS A 130 -11.13 -11.88 16.30
N GLU A 131 -10.26 -12.58 15.56
CA GLU A 131 -9.01 -13.14 16.12
C GLU A 131 -8.11 -12.06 16.72
N VAL A 132 -8.04 -10.88 16.09
CA VAL A 132 -7.27 -9.75 16.63
C VAL A 132 -7.91 -9.18 17.89
N LEU A 133 -9.25 -9.13 17.99
CA LEU A 133 -9.93 -8.74 19.24
C LEU A 133 -9.61 -9.70 20.38
N ASP A 134 -9.65 -11.01 20.12
CA ASP A 134 -9.31 -12.02 21.12
C ASP A 134 -7.87 -11.82 21.64
N LEU A 135 -6.91 -11.59 20.74
CA LEU A 135 -5.53 -11.29 21.12
C LEU A 135 -5.42 -10.01 21.95
N ILE A 136 -6.17 -8.95 21.63
CA ILE A 136 -6.20 -7.71 22.41
C ILE A 136 -6.73 -7.98 23.83
N ASP A 137 -7.80 -8.76 23.94
CA ASP A 137 -8.42 -9.07 25.23
C ASP A 137 -7.53 -10.02 26.07
N GLU A 138 -6.71 -10.88 25.44
CA GLU A 138 -5.69 -11.69 26.12
C GLU A 138 -4.55 -10.86 26.71
N GLN A 139 -4.08 -9.81 26.03
CA GLN A 139 -3.02 -8.93 26.54
C GLN A 139 -3.46 -8.09 27.77
N LYS A 140 -4.76 -8.03 28.05
CA LYS A 140 -5.32 -7.33 29.21
C LYS A 140 -5.48 -8.22 30.46
N LYS A 141 -5.16 -9.51 30.37
CA LYS A 141 -5.14 -10.44 31.51
C LYS A 141 -3.80 -10.41 32.24
#